data_AF-A0A7S2G8Q6-F1
#
_entry.id   AF-A0A7S2G8Q6-F1
#
_cell.length_a   1.000
_cell.length_b   1.000
_cell.length_c   1.000
_cell.angle_alpha   90.00
_cell.angle_beta   90.00
_cell.angle_gamma   90.00
#
_symmetry.space_group_name_H-M   'P 1'
#
loop_
_entity.id
_entity.type
_entity.pdbx_description
1 polymer ?
#
loop_
_entity_poly.entity_id
_entity_poly.type
_entity_poly.pdbx_seq_one_letter_code
_entity_poly.pdbx_strand_id
1 'polypeptide(L)'
;CPEFQVKPTEGVLPVGGSAIVTCYFNTIDEQVREPNLHIDFSDAENEGLAVATRVQRESVAIKAEAYQIKYVNFEGDETGCLDFGSQRVGATDRQEMVLANNGKYPVEFGFVVRKAATRDLFTVEPAEGV
;
A
#
# COMPACT_ATOMS: atom_id res chain seq x y z
N CYS A 1 -12.84 16.66 -7.71
CA CYS A 1 -12.60 15.42 -6.93
C CYS A 1 -11.82 15.84 -5.70
N PRO A 2 -12.47 16.00 -4.52
CA PRO A 2 -11.81 16.53 -3.31
C PRO A 2 -10.65 15.67 -2.80
N GLU A 3 -10.57 14.40 -3.21
CA GLU A 3 -9.56 13.43 -2.79
C GLU A 3 -8.26 13.53 -3.59
N PHE A 4 -8.31 14.16 -4.77
CA PHE A 4 -7.16 14.34 -5.65
C PHE A 4 -6.70 15.79 -5.65
N GLN A 5 -5.41 16.01 -5.40
CA GLN A 5 -4.79 17.31 -5.50
C GLN A 5 -3.63 17.25 -6.49
N VAL A 6 -3.65 18.09 -7.51
CA VAL A 6 -2.62 18.10 -8.56
C VAL A 6 -1.81 19.39 -8.47
N LYS A 7 -0.48 19.30 -8.53
CA LYS A 7 0.43 20.46 -8.56
C LYS A 7 1.66 20.20 -9.43
N PRO A 8 2.13 21.17 -10.23
CA PRO A 8 1.45 22.43 -10.54
C PRO A 8 0.24 22.20 -11.47
N THR A 9 -0.73 23.11 -11.47
CA THR A 9 -1.92 23.05 -12.35
C THR A 9 -1.73 23.80 -13.66
N GLU A 10 -0.71 24.66 -13.73
CA GLU A 10 -0.36 25.46 -14.90
C GLU A 10 1.15 25.76 -14.89
N GLY A 11 1.70 26.12 -16.05
CA GLY A 11 3.11 26.49 -16.18
C GLY A 11 3.51 26.66 -17.64
N VAL A 12 4.78 27.03 -17.85
CA VAL A 12 5.39 27.17 -19.18
C VAL A 12 6.60 26.25 -19.24
N LEU A 13 6.70 25.46 -20.31
CA LEU A 13 7.85 24.61 -20.58
C LEU A 13 8.83 25.34 -21.50
N PRO A 14 10.12 25.48 -21.11
CA PRO A 14 11.13 26.01 -22.02
C PRO A 14 11.45 24.98 -23.12
N VAL A 15 12.14 25.43 -24.17
CA VAL A 15 12.59 24.56 -25.26
C VAL A 15 13.46 23.42 -24.71
N GLY A 16 13.07 22.18 -25.00
CA GLY A 16 13.74 20.98 -24.47
C GLY A 16 13.53 20.75 -22.96
N GLY A 17 12.68 21.54 -22.32
CA GLY A 17 12.38 21.46 -20.90
C GLY A 17 11.46 20.30 -20.54
N SER A 18 11.35 20.03 -19.25
CA SER A 18 10.41 19.07 -18.68
C SER A 18 9.88 19.59 -17.35
N ALA A 19 8.65 19.23 -17.02
CA ALA A 19 8.03 19.56 -15.74
C ALA A 19 7.45 18.28 -15.12
N ILE A 20 7.47 18.22 -13.79
CA ILE A 20 6.89 17.13 -13.02
C ILE A 20 5.54 17.62 -12.49
N VAL A 21 4.48 16.91 -12.86
CA VAL A 21 3.14 17.10 -12.31
C VAL A 21 2.88 16.04 -11.26
N THR A 22 2.75 16.47 -10.00
CA THR A 22 2.50 15.59 -8.86
C THR A 22 1.01 15.52 -8.58
N CYS A 23 0.47 14.30 -8.51
CA CYS A 23 -0.90 14.02 -8.13
C CYS A 23 -0.92 13.34 -6.76
N TYR A 24 -1.56 13.98 -5.79
CA TYR A 24 -1.78 13.46 -4.46
C TYR A 24 -3.17 12.84 -4.37
N PHE A 25 -3.28 11.65 -3.79
CA PHE A 25 -4.55 11.02 -3.47
C PHE A 25 -4.64 10.84 -1.95
N ASN A 26 -5.63 11.49 -1.33
CA ASN A 26 -5.86 11.43 0.11
C ASN A 26 -7.33 11.08 0.39
N THR A 27 -7.54 9.96 1.08
CA THR A 27 -8.87 9.54 1.52
C THR A 27 -8.76 8.68 2.77
N ILE A 28 -9.83 8.67 3.57
CA ILE A 28 -9.93 7.89 4.82
C ILE A 28 -10.71 6.60 4.59
N ASP A 29 -11.59 6.59 3.58
CA ASP A 29 -12.47 5.47 3.27
C ASP A 29 -11.83 4.53 2.24
N GLU A 30 -12.18 3.25 2.32
CA GLU A 30 -11.77 2.28 1.29
C GLU A 30 -12.43 2.63 -0.05
N GLN A 31 -11.63 2.90 -1.07
CA GLN A 31 -12.14 3.18 -2.41
C GLN A 31 -11.07 2.99 -3.48
N VAL A 32 -11.52 2.60 -4.67
CA VAL A 32 -10.73 2.62 -5.90
C VAL A 32 -11.23 3.74 -6.78
N ARG A 33 -10.32 4.55 -7.31
CA ARG A 33 -10.60 5.64 -8.23
C ARG A 33 -9.72 5.50 -9.46
N GLU A 34 -10.34 5.65 -10.63
CA GLU A 34 -9.66 5.58 -11.91
C GLU A 34 -9.88 6.87 -12.73
N PRO A 35 -9.47 8.05 -12.23
CA PRO A 35 -9.66 9.30 -12.97
C PRO A 35 -8.68 9.41 -14.15
N ASN A 36 -9.08 10.18 -15.16
CA ASN A 36 -8.16 10.63 -16.21
C ASN A 36 -7.69 12.05 -15.88
N LEU A 37 -6.37 12.24 -15.81
CA LEU A 37 -5.76 13.56 -15.73
C LEU A 37 -5.60 14.12 -17.14
N HIS A 38 -6.32 15.20 -17.44
CA HIS A 38 -6.20 15.91 -18.71
C HIS A 38 -5.14 17.01 -18.61
N ILE A 39 -4.25 17.05 -19.58
CA ILE A 39 -3.22 18.08 -19.70
C ILE A 39 -3.50 18.84 -20.99
N ASP A 40 -3.87 20.09 -20.85
CA ASP A 40 -4.10 21.01 -21.96
C ASP A 40 -2.81 21.80 -22.23
N PHE A 41 -2.36 21.82 -23.48
CA PHE A 41 -1.14 22.51 -23.89
C PHE A 41 -1.32 23.18 -25.26
N SER A 42 -0.55 24.24 -25.48
CA SER A 42 -0.49 25.01 -26.72
C SER A 42 0.90 25.60 -26.85
N ASP A 43 1.31 25.94 -28.07
CA ASP A 43 2.53 26.72 -28.29
C ASP A 43 2.39 28.09 -27.59
N ALA A 44 3.49 28.64 -27.07
CA ALA A 44 3.49 29.92 -26.38
C ALA A 44 3.28 31.12 -27.32
N GLU A 45 3.53 30.96 -28.62
CA GLU A 45 3.29 32.01 -29.62
C GLU A 45 1.78 32.28 -29.84
N ASN A 46 1.42 33.54 -30.12
CA ASN A 46 0.07 33.95 -30.54
C ASN A 46 -1.06 33.53 -29.57
N GLU A 47 -1.02 34.07 -28.35
CA GLU A 47 -2.09 33.97 -27.33
C GLU A 47 -2.30 32.58 -26.68
N GLY A 48 -1.50 31.57 -27.05
CA GLY A 48 -1.33 30.33 -26.30
C GLY A 48 -2.62 29.56 -25.99
N LEU A 49 -2.88 29.32 -24.70
CA LEU A 49 -4.08 28.61 -24.22
C LEU A 49 -5.38 29.42 -24.35
N ALA A 50 -5.32 30.73 -24.66
CA ALA A 50 -6.52 31.56 -24.82
C ALA A 50 -7.28 31.26 -26.13
N VAL A 51 -6.63 30.67 -27.12
CA VAL A 51 -7.21 30.32 -28.42
C VAL A 51 -7.61 28.85 -28.42
N ALA A 52 -8.89 28.56 -28.15
CA ALA A 52 -9.41 27.19 -27.98
C ALA A 52 -9.12 26.26 -29.17
N THR A 53 -9.02 26.77 -30.40
CA THR A 53 -8.73 25.97 -31.60
C THR A 53 -7.30 25.44 -31.68
N ARG A 54 -6.39 25.95 -30.82
CA ARG A 54 -4.98 25.56 -30.78
C ARG A 54 -4.63 24.71 -29.57
N VAL A 55 -5.54 24.61 -28.60
CA VAL A 55 -5.34 23.79 -27.41
C VAL A 55 -5.40 22.32 -27.81
N GLN A 56 -4.32 21.61 -27.51
CA GLN A 56 -4.26 20.16 -27.57
C GLN A 56 -4.46 19.60 -26.17
N ARG A 57 -5.04 18.40 -26.09
CA ARG A 57 -5.30 17.71 -24.83
C ARG A 57 -4.72 16.31 -24.87
N GLU A 58 -3.85 16.03 -23.91
CA GLU A 58 -3.42 14.66 -23.60
C GLU A 58 -4.14 14.16 -22.35
N SER A 59 -4.30 12.84 -22.25
CA SER A 59 -4.96 12.21 -21.11
C SER A 59 -4.08 11.12 -20.50
N VAL A 60 -3.88 11.20 -19.20
CA VAL A 60 -3.14 10.20 -18.42
C VAL A 60 -4.12 9.47 -17.52
N ALA A 61 -4.28 8.16 -17.76
CA ALA A 61 -5.09 7.32 -16.89
C ALA A 61 -4.39 7.11 -15.55
N ILE A 62 -5.05 7.46 -14.45
CA ILE A 62 -4.55 7.29 -13.09
C ILE A 62 -5.40 6.24 -12.41
N LYS A 63 -4.77 5.32 -11.67
CA LYS A 63 -5.45 4.42 -10.74
C LYS A 63 -4.93 4.68 -9.33
N ALA A 64 -5.82 5.04 -8.42
CA ALA A 64 -5.51 5.23 -7.02
C ALA A 64 -6.47 4.41 -6.17
N GLU A 65 -5.93 3.80 -5.12
CA GLU A 65 -6.67 2.91 -4.25
C GLU A 65 -6.30 3.17 -2.80
N ALA A 66 -7.31 3.30 -1.97
CA ALA A 66 -7.20 3.26 -0.53
C ALA A 66 -7.95 2.04 -0.02
N TYR A 67 -7.35 1.34 0.93
CA TYR A 67 -7.91 0.16 1.56
C TYR A 67 -7.47 0.11 3.01
N GLN A 68 -8.26 -0.53 3.89
CA GLN A 68 -7.84 -0.81 5.25
C GLN A 68 -6.99 -2.08 5.24
N ILE A 69 -5.88 -2.02 5.94
CA ILE A 69 -5.11 -3.20 6.29
C ILE A 69 -5.91 -3.92 7.37
N LYS A 70 -6.65 -4.95 6.99
CA LYS A 70 -7.29 -5.84 7.97
C LYS A 70 -6.21 -6.63 8.70
N TYR A 71 -6.44 -6.84 9.98
CA TYR A 71 -5.47 -7.49 10.86
C TYR A 71 -5.30 -8.96 10.50
N VAL A 72 -4.08 -9.43 10.75
CA VAL A 72 -3.75 -10.84 10.80
C VAL A 72 -4.15 -11.35 12.18
N ASN A 73 -4.96 -12.41 12.26
CA ASN A 73 -5.38 -13.01 13.53
C ASN A 73 -4.96 -14.47 13.63
N PHE A 74 -4.86 -14.95 14.86
CA PHE A 74 -4.77 -16.37 15.16
C PHE A 74 -6.17 -16.96 15.20
N GLU A 75 -6.47 -17.95 14.35
CA GLU A 75 -7.78 -18.61 14.39
C GLU A 75 -7.88 -19.52 15.61
N GLY A 76 -9.04 -19.51 16.28
CA GLY A 76 -9.33 -20.41 17.39
C GLY A 76 -8.81 -19.96 18.77
N ASP A 77 -8.00 -18.90 18.84
CA ASP A 77 -7.54 -18.31 20.10
C ASP A 77 -7.50 -16.77 20.03
N GLU A 78 -8.44 -16.14 20.71
CA GLU A 78 -8.53 -14.67 20.81
C GLU A 78 -7.41 -14.06 21.67
N THR A 79 -6.72 -14.86 22.47
CA THR A 79 -5.67 -14.39 23.39
C THR A 79 -4.28 -14.33 22.75
N GLY A 80 -4.07 -15.03 21.63
CA GLY A 80 -2.77 -15.15 20.96
C GLY A 80 -1.73 -15.86 21.82
N CYS A 81 -2.16 -16.78 22.67
CA CYS A 81 -1.35 -17.48 23.66
C CYS A 81 -1.26 -18.97 23.34
N LEU A 82 -0.06 -19.43 22.98
CA LEU A 82 0.22 -20.86 22.80
C LEU A 82 0.65 -21.48 24.13
N ASP A 83 -0.24 -22.25 24.77
CA ASP A 83 0.07 -22.98 26.00
C ASP A 83 0.34 -24.47 25.68
N PHE A 84 1.56 -24.91 25.96
CA PHE A 84 1.97 -26.31 25.83
C PHE A 84 1.60 -27.13 27.09
N GLY A 85 1.15 -26.49 28.18
CA GLY A 85 0.87 -27.17 29.44
C GLY A 85 2.12 -27.77 30.10
N SER A 86 1.91 -28.79 30.94
CA SER A 86 3.02 -29.48 31.62
C SER A 86 3.77 -30.41 30.68
N GLN A 87 5.04 -30.10 30.42
CA GLN A 87 5.89 -30.86 29.52
C GLN A 87 6.83 -31.80 30.28
N ARG A 88 6.99 -33.03 29.76
CA ARG A 88 7.91 -34.01 30.33
C ARG A 88 9.35 -33.65 29.97
N VAL A 89 10.27 -33.74 30.93
CA VAL A 89 11.69 -33.45 30.71
C VAL A 89 12.23 -34.32 29.56
N GLY A 90 12.83 -33.66 28.57
CA GLY A 90 13.41 -34.31 27.39
C GLY A 90 12.42 -34.67 26.28
N ALA A 91 11.13 -34.35 26.42
CA ALA A 91 10.16 -34.48 25.34
C ALA A 91 10.16 -33.23 24.45
N THR A 92 9.88 -33.42 23.17
CA THR A 92 9.56 -32.35 22.22
C THR A 92 8.07 -32.44 21.91
N ASP A 93 7.38 -31.31 22.03
CA ASP A 93 5.96 -31.20 21.73
C ASP A 93 5.74 -30.18 20.61
N ARG A 94 4.63 -30.33 19.89
CA ARG A 94 4.29 -29.50 18.74
C ARG A 94 2.87 -28.96 18.90
N GLN A 95 2.77 -27.65 18.77
CA GLN A 95 1.50 -26.93 18.72
C GLN A 95 1.38 -26.25 17.37
N GLU A 96 0.16 -26.16 16.86
CA GLU A 96 -0.15 -25.55 15.58
C GLU A 96 -1.08 -24.36 15.81
N MET A 97 -0.82 -23.27 15.09
CA MET A 97 -1.67 -22.07 15.08
C MET A 97 -1.88 -21.65 13.64
N VAL A 98 -3.09 -21.18 13.34
CA VAL A 98 -3.42 -20.70 12.01
C VAL A 98 -3.37 -19.19 12.03
N LEU A 99 -2.47 -18.62 11.23
CA LEU A 99 -2.33 -17.19 11.02
C LEU A 99 -3.10 -16.82 9.74
N ALA A 100 -4.26 -16.17 9.87
CA ALA A 100 -5.12 -15.85 8.73
C ALA A 100 -4.96 -14.38 8.30
N ASN A 101 -4.61 -14.17 7.03
CA ASN A 101 -4.65 -12.85 6.41
C ASN A 101 -6.05 -12.59 5.82
N ASN A 102 -6.82 -11.76 6.51
CA ASN A 102 -8.16 -11.35 6.08
C ASN A 102 -8.16 -10.06 5.24
N GLY A 103 -6.97 -9.56 4.89
CA GLY A 103 -6.75 -8.38 4.08
C GLY A 103 -6.93 -8.64 2.58
N LYS A 104 -6.99 -7.54 1.81
CA LYS A 104 -7.13 -7.57 0.35
C LYS A 104 -5.85 -7.99 -0.38
N TYR A 105 -4.70 -7.75 0.24
CA TYR A 105 -3.38 -8.02 -0.33
C TYR A 105 -2.62 -9.02 0.53
N PRO A 106 -1.71 -9.80 -0.06
CA PRO A 106 -0.74 -10.59 0.70
C PRO A 106 0.06 -9.69 1.64
N VAL A 107 0.36 -10.21 2.82
CA VAL A 107 1.11 -9.50 3.86
C VAL A 107 2.24 -10.41 4.32
N GLU A 108 3.46 -9.90 4.26
CA GLU A 108 4.62 -10.60 4.79
C GLU A 108 4.51 -10.80 6.31
N PHE A 109 4.85 -11.99 6.78
CA PHE A 109 4.96 -12.30 8.21
C PHE A 109 6.34 -12.81 8.58
N GLY A 110 6.72 -12.60 9.84
CA GLY A 110 7.97 -13.10 10.42
C GLY A 110 7.84 -13.28 11.93
N PHE A 111 8.16 -14.48 12.42
CA PHE A 111 8.10 -14.84 13.84
C PHE A 111 9.46 -14.65 14.50
N VAL A 112 9.47 -14.03 15.69
CA VAL A 112 10.69 -13.81 16.48
C VAL A 112 10.45 -14.16 17.95
N VAL A 113 11.27 -15.06 18.48
CA VAL A 113 11.31 -15.36 19.92
C VAL A 113 12.17 -14.30 20.61
N ARG A 114 11.52 -13.32 21.26
CA ARG A 114 12.20 -12.14 21.82
C ARG A 114 13.08 -12.41 23.05
N LYS A 115 12.73 -13.42 23.87
CA LYS A 115 13.45 -13.71 25.10
C LYS A 115 14.67 -14.59 24.81
N ALA A 116 15.87 -14.06 25.04
CA ALA A 116 17.12 -14.78 24.81
C ALA A 116 17.20 -16.12 25.57
N ALA A 117 16.75 -16.15 26.82
CA ALA A 117 16.79 -17.35 27.67
C ALA A 117 15.96 -18.53 27.14
N THR A 118 14.98 -18.26 26.27
CA THR A 118 14.07 -19.28 25.72
C THR A 118 14.18 -19.42 24.21
N ARG A 119 15.01 -18.59 23.54
CA ARG A 119 15.08 -18.55 22.08
C ARG A 119 15.44 -19.90 21.48
N ASP A 120 16.38 -20.59 22.10
CA ASP A 120 16.91 -21.86 21.59
C ASP A 120 16.02 -23.06 21.99
N LEU A 121 14.90 -22.81 22.71
CA LEU A 121 13.92 -23.83 23.12
C LEU A 121 12.73 -23.94 22.16
N PHE A 122 12.59 -23.01 21.22
CA PHE A 122 11.46 -22.95 20.30
C PHE A 122 11.93 -22.94 18.85
N THR A 123 11.23 -23.70 18.01
CA THR A 123 11.32 -23.63 16.55
C THR A 123 9.94 -23.31 16.01
N VAL A 124 9.85 -22.35 15.10
CA VAL A 124 8.61 -21.97 14.43
C VAL A 124 8.76 -22.26 12.95
N GLU A 125 7.84 -23.04 12.38
CA GLU A 125 7.82 -23.38 10.97
C GLU A 125 6.41 -23.17 10.39
N PRO A 126 6.25 -22.34 9.35
CA PRO A 126 7.26 -21.46 8.75
C PRO A 126 7.62 -20.27 9.68
N ALA A 127 8.90 -19.87 9.71
CA ALA A 127 9.35 -18.72 10.49
C ALA A 127 9.02 -17.37 9.81
N GLU A 128 8.89 -17.36 8.49
CA GLU A 128 8.56 -16.19 7.67
C GLU A 128 7.86 -16.60 6.37
N GLY A 129 7.17 -15.67 5.72
CA GLY A 129 6.46 -15.94 4.46
C GLY A 129 5.61 -14.77 3.96
N VAL A 130 4.86 -14.99 2.88
CA VAL A 130 3.95 -14.04 2.20
C VAL A 130 2.58 -14.68 2.07
#